data_AF-D2QHR5-F1
#
_entry.id   AF-D2QHR5-F1
#
_cell.length_a   1.000
_cell.length_b   1.000
_cell.length_c   1.000
_cell.angle_alpha   90.00
_cell.angle_beta   90.00
_cell.angle_gamma   90.00
#
_symmetry.space_group_name_H-M   'P 1'
#
loop_
_entity.id
_entity.type
_entity.pdbx_description
1 polymer ?
#
loop_
_entity_poly.entity_id
_entity_poly.type
_entity_poly.pdbx_seq_one_letter_code
_entity_poly.pdbx_strand_id
1 'polypeptide(L)' 'MESYDETDFVLYALAEMKIPVQHHTGKHITLTNGYQIEVEKRDLYRLSVDGFVISPFDDMGELCQFIQRNGAPEQDD' A
#
# COMPACT_ATOMS: atom_id res chain seq x y z
N MET A 1 18.74 -5.38 18.80
CA MET A 1 17.81 -4.28 18.52
C MET A 1 17.21 -4.62 17.19
N GLU A 2 16.01 -5.19 17.20
CA GLU A 2 15.33 -5.65 15.98
C GLU A 2 15.14 -4.42 15.08
N SER A 3 15.69 -4.49 13.87
CA SER A 3 15.58 -3.42 12.89
C SER A 3 14.10 -3.33 12.52
N TYR A 4 13.43 -2.26 12.93
CA TYR A 4 12.05 -2.01 12.55
C TYR A 4 12.04 -1.63 11.07
N ASP A 5 11.66 -2.57 10.22
CA ASP A 5 11.41 -2.33 8.81
C ASP A 5 9.97 -1.88 8.63
N GLU A 6 9.79 -0.59 8.37
CA GLU A 6 8.48 0.02 8.09
C GLU A 6 7.76 -0.71 6.94
N THR A 7 8.51 -1.22 5.96
CA THR A 7 7.97 -2.05 4.88
C THR A 7 7.27 -3.31 5.39
N ASP A 8 7.83 -4.01 6.38
CA ASP A 8 7.20 -5.20 6.97
C ASP A 8 5.88 -4.86 7.66
N PHE A 9 5.84 -3.70 8.35
CA PHE A 9 4.59 -3.19 8.94
C PHE A 9 3.53 -2.92 7.88
N VAL A 10 3.90 -2.27 6.77
CA VAL A 10 2.98 -2.02 5.65
C VAL A 10 2.48 -3.32 5.05
N LEU A 11 3.36 -4.29 4.80
CA LEU A 11 2.98 -5.61 4.26
C LEU A 11 2.00 -6.34 5.20
N TYR A 12 2.25 -6.29 6.51
CA TYR A 12 1.36 -6.85 7.52
C TYR A 12 -0.02 -6.17 7.48
N ALA A 13 -0.07 -4.84 7.48
CA ALA A 13 -1.33 -4.09 7.43
C ALA A 13 -2.13 -4.36 6.15
N LEU A 14 -1.46 -4.47 5.00
CA LEU A 14 -2.09 -4.84 3.73
C LEU A 14 -2.70 -6.25 3.80
N ALA A 15 -1.99 -7.20 4.41
CA ALA A 15 -2.48 -8.58 4.58
C ALA A 15 -3.71 -8.65 5.52
N GLU A 16 -3.69 -7.94 6.65
CA GLU A 16 -4.83 -7.83 7.57
C GLU A 16 -6.07 -7.24 6.86
N MET A 17 -5.85 -6.27 5.98
CA MET A 17 -6.88 -5.62 5.17
C MET A 17 -7.28 -6.42 3.90
N LYS A 18 -6.74 -7.64 3.73
CA LYS A 18 -6.97 -8.51 2.56
C LYS A 18 -6.63 -7.84 1.22
N ILE A 19 -5.66 -6.93 1.21
CA ILE A 19 -5.18 -6.26 0.01
C ILE A 19 -4.08 -7.13 -0.62
N PRO A 20 -4.30 -7.70 -1.80
CA PRO A 20 -3.33 -8.58 -2.45
C PRO A 20 -2.10 -7.80 -2.94
N VAL A 21 -0.93 -8.18 -2.42
CA VAL A 21 0.39 -7.71 -2.88
C VAL A 21 0.86 -8.59 -4.03
N GLN A 22 1.27 -7.99 -5.14
CA GLN A 22 1.84 -8.71 -6.28
C GLN A 22 3.32 -9.03 -6.05
N HIS A 23 4.11 -8.02 -5.71
CA HIS A 23 5.53 -8.15 -5.36
C HIS A 23 5.98 -6.91 -4.59
N HIS A 24 7.06 -7.03 -3.83
CA HIS A 24 7.71 -5.90 -3.19
C HIS A 24 9.23 -5.93 -3.44
N THR A 25 9.87 -4.78 -3.44
CA THR A 25 11.31 -4.62 -3.66
C THR A 25 11.82 -3.49 -2.79
N GLY A 26 12.44 -3.84 -1.66
CA GLY A 26 12.82 -2.88 -0.63
C GLY A 26 11.60 -2.10 -0.15
N LYS A 27 11.63 -0.77 -0.27
CA LYS A 27 10.56 0.15 0.13
C LYS A 27 9.40 0.28 -0.89
N HIS A 28 9.45 -0.40 -2.03
CA HIS A 28 8.40 -0.32 -3.06
C HIS A 28 7.55 -1.58 -3.04
N ILE A 29 6.24 -1.44 -2.96
CA ILE A 29 5.27 -2.53 -2.85
C ILE A 29 4.27 -2.36 -4.00
N THR A 30 4.24 -3.31 -4.92
CA THR A 30 3.30 -3.34 -6.03
C THR A 30 2.13 -4.25 -5.67
N LEU A 31 0.92 -3.71 -5.79
CA LEU A 31 -0.33 -4.42 -5.54
C LEU A 31 -0.88 -5.04 -6.82
N THR A 32 -1.73 -6.07 -6.70
CA THR A 32 -2.26 -6.76 -7.90
C THR A 32 -3.26 -5.92 -8.70
N ASN A 33 -3.79 -4.85 -8.11
CA ASN A 33 -4.70 -3.90 -8.77
C ASN A 33 -3.95 -2.76 -9.49
N GLY A 34 -2.61 -2.82 -9.57
CA GLY A 34 -1.79 -1.84 -10.28
C GLY A 34 -1.34 -0.64 -9.45
N TYR A 35 -1.81 -0.53 -8.20
CA TYR A 35 -1.26 0.46 -7.27
C TYR A 35 0.14 0.08 -6.82
N GLN A 36 0.95 1.10 -6.57
CA GLN A 36 2.30 1.01 -6.04
C GLN A 36 2.39 1.89 -4.80
N ILE A 37 2.89 1.31 -3.72
CA ILE A 37 3.15 1.99 -2.45
C ILE A 37 4.65 2.12 -2.30
N GLU A 38 5.13 3.34 -2.13
CA GLU A 38 6.52 3.62 -1.77
C GLU A 38 6.59 4.12 -0.33
N VAL A 39 7.34 3.41 0.51
CA VAL A 39 7.63 3.82 1.89
C VAL A 39 8.74 4.86 1.86
N GLU A 40 8.39 6.14 1.92
CA GLU A 40 9.38 7.22 1.89
C GLU A 40 10.03 7.40 3.26
N LYS A 41 9.21 7.41 4.31
CA LYS A 41 9.62 7.56 5.71
C LYS A 41 8.64 6.82 6.63
N ARG A 42 9.00 6.77 7.91
CA ARG A 42 8.08 6.36 8.96
C ARG A 42 6.80 7.19 8.89
N ASP A 43 5.65 6.53 8.85
CA ASP A 43 4.33 7.17 8.73
C ASP A 43 4.20 8.06 7.47
N LEU A 44 4.90 7.74 6.37
CA LEU A 44 4.74 8.44 5.10
C LEU A 44 4.86 7.49 3.90
N TYR A 45 3.72 7.26 3.26
CA TYR A 45 3.53 6.29 2.21
C TYR A 45 3.02 6.98 0.96
N ARG A 46 3.75 6.86 -0.14
CA ARG A 46 3.36 7.45 -1.42
C ARG A 46 2.60 6.41 -2.24
N LEU A 47 1.35 6.72 -2.57
CA LEU A 47 0.56 5.91 -3.48
C LEU A 47 0.72 6.42 -4.91
N SER A 48 1.02 5.52 -5.82
CA SER A 48 1.11 5.77 -7.26
C SER A 48 0.42 4.68 -8.07
N VAL A 49 0.01 5.00 -9.30
CA VAL A 49 -0.51 4.06 -10.29
C VAL A 49 0.07 4.42 -11.65
N ASP A 50 0.60 3.44 -12.38
CA ASP A 50 1.16 3.63 -13.72
C ASP A 50 2.17 4.80 -13.83
N GLY A 51 2.99 5.00 -12.79
CA GLY A 51 3.96 6.10 -12.71
C GLY A 51 3.40 7.47 -12.31
N PHE A 52 2.09 7.59 -12.11
CA PHE A 52 1.44 8.80 -11.59
C PHE A 52 1.27 8.75 -10.09
N VAL A 53 1.64 9.83 -9.39
CA VAL A 53 1.40 9.96 -7.95
C VAL A 53 -0.04 10.33 -7.73
N ILE A 54 -0.73 9.53 -6.93
CA ILE A 54 -2.11 9.80 -6.54
C ILE A 54 -2.11 10.73 -5.33
N SER A 55 -1.51 10.27 -4.23
CA SER A 55 -1.42 11.03 -2.99
C SER A 55 -0.35 10.45 -2.08
N PRO A 56 0.35 11.29 -1.29
CA PRO A 56 0.97 10.83 -0.05
C PRO A 56 -0.11 10.52 0.99
N PHE A 57 0.16 9.52 1.82
CA PHE A 57 -0.64 9.14 2.99
C PHE A 57 0.29 9.06 4.19
N ASP A 58 -0.10 9.67 5.30
CA ASP A 58 0.59 9.54 6.58
C ASP A 58 -0.07 8.54 7.54
N ASP A 59 -1.27 8.06 7.18
CA ASP A 59 -1.99 7.03 7.93
C ASP A 59 -2.17 5.75 7.08
N MET A 60 -1.76 4.61 7.63
CA MET A 60 -1.86 3.31 6.97
C MET A 60 -3.31 2.85 6.81
N GLY A 61 -4.18 3.21 7.74
CA GLY A 61 -5.62 2.92 7.68
C GLY A 61 -6.29 3.66 6.54
N GLU A 62 -6.03 4.96 6.39
CA GLU A 62 -6.55 5.77 5.28
C GLU A 62 -6.04 5.27 3.92
N LEU A 63 -4.76 4.92 3.82
CA LEU A 63 -4.18 4.33 2.60
C LEU A 63 -4.89 3.01 2.23
N CYS A 64 -5.06 2.10 3.20
CA CYS A 64 -5.75 0.83 2.99
C CYS A 64 -7.20 1.04 2.56
N GLN A 65 -7.94 1.94 3.23
CA GLN A 65 -9.32 2.26 2.89
C GLN A 65 -9.44 2.84 1.49
N PHE A 66 -8.52 3.73 1.11
CA PHE A 66 -8.46 4.28 -0.24
C PHE A 66 -8.28 3.19 -1.28
N ILE A 67 -7.35 2.26 -1.06
CA ILE A 67 -7.08 1.13 -1.97
C ILE A 67 -8.28 0.18 -2.04
N GLN A 68 -8.93 -0.12 -0.91
CA GLN A 68 -10.13 -0.97 -0.93
C GLN A 68 -11.27 -0.31 -1.70
N ARG A 69 -11.48 1.00 -1.49
CA ARG A 69 -12.56 1.75 -2.14
C ARG A 69 -12.36 1.93 -3.64
N ASN A 70 -11.10 2.11 -4.08
CA ASN A 70 -10.76 2.42 -5.46
C ASN A 70 -10.12 1.25 -6.23
N GLY A 71 -9.85 0.15 -5.55
CA GLY A 71 -9.19 -1.04 -6.08
C GLY A 71 -9.99 -2.33 -5.91
N ALA A 72 -11.19 -2.25 -5.32
CA ALA A 72 -12.14 -3.35 -5.43
C ALA A 72 -12.52 -3.52 -6.92
N PRO A 73 -12.36 -4.71 -7.52
CA PRO A 73 -13.14 -5.03 -8.69
C PRO A 73 -14.61 -4.84 -8.30
N GLU A 74 -15.38 -4.15 -9.13
CA GLU A 74 -16.82 -3.97 -8.99
C GLU A 74 -17.44 -5.28 -8.47
N GLN A 75 -17.83 -5.31 -7.20
CA GLN A 75 -18.79 -6.28 -6.71
C GLN A 75 -20.14 -5.77 -7.22
N ASP A 76 -20.44 -6.13 -8.46
CA ASP A 76 -21.80 -6.11 -9.00
C ASP A 76 -22.59 -7.14 -8.16
N ASP A 77 -23.43 -6.65 -7.24
CA ASP A 77 -24.48 -7.43 -6.55
C ASP A 77 -25.84 -6.99 -7.08
#